data_AF-A0A9W8ICY4-F1
#
_entry.id   AF-A0A9W8ICY4-F1
#
_cell.length_a   1.000
_cell.length_b   1.000
_cell.length_c   1.000
_cell.angle_alpha   90.00
_cell.angle_beta   90.00
_cell.angle_gamma   90.00
#
_symmetry.space_group_name_H-M   'P 1'
#
loop_
_entity.id
_entity.type
_entity.pdbx_description
1 polymer ?
#
loop_
_entity_poly.entity_id
_entity_poly.type
_entity_poly.pdbx_seq_one_letter_code
_entity_poly.pdbx_strand_id
1 'polypeptide(L)'
;MLFKRAGLSGRDLSKPARPLLAESMGMIAATLYLVATFVFIPAQFQYWSESPDIRSHVFPFDRLGEYLSALLSLQSMVFLGFADDVFNLRWRFKLLLPSIASIPVLIVYYVGYGVTHVVVPVFMRPWLGNTVDLGMLYYIYIGSMAVFCTNAINILAGINGVEVGQSLVIALSIIVKDIANINSDNPDYEYHHLFSLYLLLPFTAVSLALYYWNVYPARVFVGDTYCYFAGMTFAVC
;
A
#
# COMPACT_ATOMS: atom_id res chain seq x y z
N MET A 1 17.39 11.05 -18.81
CA MET A 1 18.18 9.91 -19.36
C MET A 1 19.07 9.29 -18.27
N LEU A 2 18.57 9.09 -17.04
CA LEU A 2 19.35 8.58 -15.90
C LEU A 2 19.18 7.06 -15.74
N PHE A 3 17.94 6.57 -15.64
CA PHE A 3 17.60 5.15 -15.54
C PHE A 3 18.22 4.30 -16.66
N LYS A 4 18.07 4.76 -17.91
CA LYS A 4 18.73 4.11 -19.07
C LYS A 4 20.26 4.09 -18.99
N ARG A 5 20.89 5.13 -18.41
CA ARG A 5 22.35 5.15 -18.20
C ARG A 5 22.78 4.23 -17.06
N ALA A 6 21.92 4.04 -16.06
CA ALA A 6 22.12 3.12 -14.94
C ALA A 6 21.80 1.65 -15.29
N GLY A 7 21.40 1.35 -16.53
CA GLY A 7 21.01 0.00 -16.96
C GLY A 7 19.60 -0.42 -16.57
N LEU A 8 18.81 0.47 -15.94
CA LEU A 8 17.42 0.23 -15.57
C LEU A 8 16.51 0.50 -16.78
N SER A 9 16.42 -0.50 -17.66
CA SER A 9 15.61 -0.43 -18.86
C SER A 9 15.24 -1.80 -19.41
N GLY A 10 13.99 -1.94 -19.83
CA GLY A 10 13.43 -3.16 -20.42
C GLY A 10 12.98 -2.95 -21.87
N ARG A 11 12.90 -4.02 -22.65
CA ARG A 11 12.33 -3.99 -24.01
C ARG A 11 10.83 -4.27 -23.93
N ASP A 12 10.03 -3.50 -24.66
CA ASP A 12 8.60 -3.79 -24.83
C ASP A 12 8.42 -5.01 -25.76
N LEU A 13 8.25 -6.19 -25.14
CA LEU A 13 8.18 -7.48 -25.84
C LEU A 13 6.91 -7.61 -26.70
N SER A 14 5.88 -6.83 -26.40
CA SER A 14 4.58 -6.86 -27.06
C SER A 14 4.52 -5.98 -28.30
N LYS A 15 5.60 -5.26 -28.63
CA LYS A 15 5.71 -4.43 -29.85
C LYS A 15 6.73 -5.00 -30.84
N PRO A 16 6.46 -4.98 -32.16
CA PRO A 16 7.39 -5.49 -33.18
C PRO A 16 8.78 -4.83 -33.12
N ALA A 17 8.82 -3.52 -32.90
CA ALA A 17 10.08 -2.76 -32.82
C ALA A 17 10.86 -2.95 -31.50
N ARG A 18 10.27 -3.67 -30.52
CA ARG A 18 10.85 -3.92 -29.19
C ARG A 18 11.58 -2.71 -28.58
N PRO A 19 10.94 -1.54 -28.50
CA PRO A 19 11.58 -0.32 -28.02
C PRO A 19 12.11 -0.49 -26.60
N LEU A 20 13.28 0.08 -26.32
CA LEU A 20 13.90 0.08 -25.00
C LEU A 20 13.33 1.24 -24.16
N LEU A 21 12.60 0.92 -23.10
CA LEU A 21 11.94 1.86 -22.21
C LEU A 21 12.66 1.91 -20.86
N ALA A 22 12.55 3.05 -20.16
CA ALA A 22 13.08 3.13 -18.80
C ALA A 22 12.22 2.28 -17.86
N GLU A 23 12.86 1.59 -16.92
CA GLU A 23 12.22 0.70 -15.95
C GLU A 23 12.27 1.29 -14.54
N SER A 24 11.54 0.69 -13.59
CA SER A 24 11.48 1.13 -12.18
C SER A 24 10.96 2.56 -11.99
N MET A 25 10.12 3.06 -12.89
CA MET A 25 9.54 4.40 -12.73
C MET A 25 8.51 4.49 -11.60
N GLY A 26 8.09 3.33 -11.07
CA GLY A 26 7.38 3.22 -9.80
C GLY A 26 8.13 3.88 -8.64
N MET A 27 9.47 3.88 -8.66
CA MET A 27 10.30 4.54 -7.64
C MET A 27 10.01 6.04 -7.55
N ILE A 28 9.85 6.72 -8.69
CA ILE A 28 9.55 8.16 -8.70
C ILE A 28 8.17 8.42 -8.12
N ALA A 29 7.16 7.64 -8.54
CA ALA A 29 5.81 7.75 -8.00
C ALA A 29 5.77 7.50 -6.48
N ALA A 30 6.43 6.43 -6.02
CA ALA A 30 6.54 6.10 -4.61
C ALA A 30 7.30 7.15 -3.78
N THR A 31 8.35 7.75 -4.33
CA THR A 31 9.08 8.83 -3.64
C THR A 31 8.22 10.08 -3.49
N LEU A 32 7.52 10.49 -4.54
CA LEU A 32 6.59 11.62 -4.49
C LEU A 32 5.44 11.35 -3.50
N TYR A 33 4.94 10.11 -3.47
CA TYR A 33 3.97 9.65 -2.49
C TYR A 33 4.49 9.79 -1.06
N LEU A 34 5.66 9.23 -0.75
CA LEU A 34 6.25 9.27 0.58
C LEU A 34 6.46 10.72 1.05
N VAL A 35 7.03 11.57 0.19
CA VAL A 35 7.21 13.01 0.48
C VAL A 35 5.87 13.68 0.77
N ALA A 36 4.86 13.46 -0.08
CA ALA A 36 3.53 14.04 0.13
C ALA A 36 2.91 13.57 1.47
N THR A 37 2.99 12.28 1.77
CA THR A 37 2.46 11.72 3.02
C THR A 37 3.20 12.18 4.27
N PHE A 38 4.52 12.43 4.18
CA PHE A 38 5.31 12.99 5.29
C PHE A 38 4.98 14.46 5.53
N VAL A 39 4.91 15.26 4.47
CA VAL A 39 4.54 16.68 4.55
C VAL A 39 3.10 16.84 5.04
N PHE A 40 2.23 15.86 4.79
CA PHE A 40 0.85 15.86 5.24
C PHE A 40 0.68 15.51 6.73
N ILE A 41 1.68 14.93 7.41
CA ILE A 41 1.58 14.54 8.85
C ILE A 41 1.11 15.71 9.73
N PRO A 42 1.73 16.92 9.71
CA PRO A 42 1.32 17.99 10.60
C PRO A 42 -0.14 18.44 10.36
N ALA A 43 -0.60 18.41 9.11
CA ALA A 43 -1.97 18.79 8.77
C ALA A 43 -3.01 17.85 9.38
N GLN A 44 -2.70 16.55 9.52
CA GLN A 44 -3.60 15.58 10.17
C GLN A 44 -3.81 15.89 11.65
N PHE A 45 -2.77 16.40 12.32
CA PHE A 45 -2.78 16.63 13.77
C PHE A 45 -2.97 18.10 14.17
N GLN A 46 -3.15 19.00 13.20
CA GLN A 46 -3.25 20.45 13.42
C GLN A 46 -4.38 20.82 14.40
N TYR A 47 -5.54 20.15 14.30
CA TYR A 47 -6.68 20.38 15.19
C TYR A 47 -6.35 20.15 16.68
N TRP A 48 -5.54 19.13 16.99
CA TRP A 48 -5.09 18.85 18.37
C TRP A 48 -4.04 19.86 18.86
N SER A 49 -3.34 20.52 17.94
CA SER A 49 -2.38 21.58 18.26
C SER A 49 -3.05 22.94 18.51
N GLU A 50 -4.25 23.19 17.96
CA GLU A 50 -4.91 24.51 17.96
C GLU A 50 -6.11 24.62 18.92
N SER A 51 -6.60 23.51 19.47
CA SER A 51 -7.78 23.51 20.34
C SER A 51 -7.52 24.23 21.68
N PRO A 52 -8.32 25.23 22.09
CA PRO A 52 -8.06 26.05 23.29
C PRO A 52 -8.44 25.38 24.63
N ASP A 53 -8.93 24.13 24.60
CA ASP A 53 -9.46 23.45 25.79
C ASP A 53 -8.37 22.67 26.55
N ILE A 54 -7.88 23.28 27.64
CA ILE A 54 -6.67 22.84 28.36
C ILE A 54 -6.80 21.44 28.98
N ARG A 55 -8.02 20.94 29.17
CA ARG A 55 -8.31 19.71 29.95
C ARG A 55 -8.29 18.42 29.11
N SER A 56 -8.18 18.51 27.78
CA SER A 56 -8.19 17.35 26.86
C SER A 56 -7.00 17.30 25.89
N HIS A 57 -5.88 17.97 26.21
CA HIS A 57 -4.66 18.06 25.38
C HIS A 57 -3.76 16.82 25.33
N VAL A 58 -4.30 15.61 25.44
CA VAL A 58 -3.47 14.43 25.20
C VAL A 58 -3.33 14.25 23.69
N PHE A 59 -2.13 14.51 23.17
CA PHE A 59 -1.81 14.28 21.76
C PHE A 59 -2.07 12.80 21.41
N PRO A 60 -2.74 12.49 20.29
CA PRO A 60 -3.12 11.13 19.93
C PRO A 60 -1.92 10.34 19.38
N PHE A 61 -1.01 9.93 20.27
CA PHE A 61 0.20 9.18 19.90
C PHE A 61 -0.09 7.83 19.24
N ASP A 62 -1.21 7.18 19.57
CA ASP A 62 -1.59 5.91 18.98
C ASP A 62 -1.87 6.05 17.47
N ARG A 63 -2.63 7.09 17.10
CA ARG A 63 -2.95 7.42 15.70
C ARG A 63 -1.70 7.81 14.90
N LEU A 64 -0.80 8.57 15.52
CA LEU A 64 0.49 8.88 14.91
C LEU A 64 1.34 7.61 14.74
N GLY A 65 1.35 6.72 15.73
CA GLY A 65 2.06 5.45 15.69
C GLY A 65 1.59 4.54 14.55
N GLU A 66 0.28 4.45 14.34
CA GLU A 66 -0.33 3.74 13.21
C GLU A 66 0.14 4.30 11.88
N TYR A 67 0.02 5.61 11.68
CA TYR A 67 0.42 6.26 10.44
C TYR A 67 1.92 6.14 10.16
N LEU A 68 2.76 6.33 11.17
CA LEU A 68 4.21 6.14 11.02
C LEU A 68 4.59 4.68 10.75
N SER A 69 3.89 3.71 11.35
CA SER A 69 4.12 2.29 11.08
C SER A 69 3.75 1.91 9.65
N ALA A 70 2.63 2.43 9.15
CA ALA A 70 2.20 2.29 7.76
C ALA A 70 3.24 2.86 6.80
N LEU A 71 3.71 4.08 7.04
CA LEU A 71 4.75 4.71 6.21
C LEU A 71 6.09 3.98 6.28
N LEU A 72 6.50 3.49 7.45
CA LEU A 72 7.73 2.72 7.61
C LEU A 72 7.67 1.40 6.81
N SER A 73 6.53 0.71 6.88
CA SER A 73 6.27 -0.49 6.10
C SER A 73 6.24 -0.21 4.60
N LEU A 74 5.58 0.87 4.17
CA LEU A 74 5.54 1.29 2.77
C LEU A 74 6.94 1.66 2.24
N GLN A 75 7.70 2.44 2.99
CA GLN A 75 9.08 2.80 2.65
C GLN A 75 9.96 1.55 2.53
N SER A 76 9.81 0.60 3.46
CA SER A 76 10.53 -0.68 3.41
C SER A 76 10.16 -1.46 2.15
N MET A 77 8.88 -1.50 1.78
CA MET A 77 8.43 -2.21 0.59
C MET A 77 8.87 -1.54 -0.72
N VAL A 78 8.86 -0.21 -0.79
CA VAL A 78 9.39 0.56 -1.93
C VAL A 78 10.88 0.30 -2.11
N PHE A 79 11.64 0.32 -1.01
CA PHE A 79 13.07 -0.01 -1.05
C PHE A 79 13.30 -1.44 -1.53
N LEU A 80 12.53 -2.41 -1.03
CA LEU A 80 12.63 -3.82 -1.45
C LEU A 80 12.26 -4.03 -2.90
N GLY A 81 11.18 -3.42 -3.39
CA GLY A 81 10.79 -3.51 -4.80
C GLY A 81 11.84 -2.89 -5.73
N PHE A 82 12.45 -1.78 -5.33
CA PHE A 82 13.58 -1.22 -6.06
C PHE A 82 14.84 -2.11 -6.00
N ALA A 83 15.12 -2.71 -4.86
CA ALA A 83 16.19 -3.69 -4.73
C ALA A 83 15.92 -4.93 -5.61
N ASP A 84 14.67 -5.37 -5.74
CA ASP A 84 14.28 -6.47 -6.64
C ASP A 84 14.53 -6.11 -8.11
N ASP A 85 14.12 -4.91 -8.53
CA ASP A 85 14.39 -4.39 -9.88
C ASP A 85 15.90 -4.32 -10.19
N VAL A 86 16.73 -3.91 -9.22
CA VAL A 86 18.18 -3.75 -9.41
C VAL A 86 18.92 -5.09 -9.36
N PHE A 87 18.60 -5.94 -8.39
CA PHE A 87 19.35 -7.16 -8.10
C PHE A 87 18.75 -8.43 -8.69
N ASN A 88 17.53 -8.38 -9.23
CA ASN A 88 16.77 -9.53 -9.72
C ASN A 88 16.75 -10.66 -8.69
N LEU A 89 16.04 -10.44 -7.57
CA LEU A 89 16.08 -11.35 -6.43
C LEU A 89 15.42 -12.70 -6.78
N ARG A 90 15.91 -13.78 -6.15
CA ARG A 90 15.30 -15.11 -6.29
C ARG A 90 13.90 -15.11 -5.67
N TRP A 91 12.98 -15.88 -6.24
CA TRP A 91 11.57 -15.99 -5.81
C TRP A 91 11.36 -16.16 -4.29
N ARG A 92 12.23 -16.92 -3.60
CA ARG A 92 12.16 -17.10 -2.13
C ARG A 92 12.22 -15.78 -1.36
N PHE A 93 12.98 -14.81 -1.85
CA PHE A 93 13.10 -13.49 -1.23
C PHE A 93 11.88 -12.61 -1.53
N LYS A 94 11.22 -12.82 -2.67
CA LYS A 94 9.96 -12.17 -3.02
C LYS A 94 8.79 -12.60 -2.11
N LEU A 95 8.95 -13.70 -1.36
CA LEU A 95 7.99 -14.13 -0.32
C LEU A 95 8.42 -13.69 1.09
N LEU A 96 9.71 -13.87 1.42
CA LEU A 96 10.21 -13.58 2.77
C LEU A 96 10.33 -12.08 3.08
N LEU A 97 10.84 -11.29 2.14
CA LEU A 97 11.14 -9.87 2.39
C LEU A 97 9.87 -9.02 2.57
N PRO A 98 8.78 -9.22 1.81
CA PRO A 98 7.52 -8.51 2.08
C PRO A 98 6.94 -8.82 3.47
N SER A 99 7.08 -10.07 3.94
CA SER A 99 6.67 -10.44 5.30
C SER A 99 7.42 -9.62 6.35
N ILE A 100 8.75 -9.47 6.18
CA ILE A 100 9.59 -8.67 7.08
C ILE A 100 9.22 -7.18 7.00
N ALA A 101 8.96 -6.66 5.80
CA ALA A 101 8.56 -5.27 5.61
C ALA A 101 7.20 -4.93 6.24
N SER A 102 6.32 -5.93 6.47
CA SER A 102 5.04 -5.75 7.15
C SER A 102 5.11 -5.75 8.68
N ILE A 103 6.27 -6.05 9.27
CA ILE A 103 6.45 -6.14 10.74
C ILE A 103 6.05 -4.86 11.48
N PRO A 104 6.38 -3.62 11.03
CA PRO A 104 5.96 -2.40 11.71
C PRO A 104 4.45 -2.33 11.92
N VAL A 105 3.66 -2.60 10.88
CA VAL A 105 2.19 -2.62 10.95
C VAL A 105 1.70 -3.75 11.84
N LEU A 106 2.31 -4.94 11.78
CA LEU A 106 1.96 -6.07 12.66
C LEU A 106 2.16 -5.74 14.15
N ILE A 107 3.24 -5.06 14.50
CA ILE A 107 3.54 -4.68 15.89
C ILE A 107 2.53 -3.63 16.37
N VAL A 108 2.26 -2.60 15.57
CA VAL A 108 1.26 -1.59 15.97
C VAL A 108 -0.13 -2.19 16.04
N TYR A 109 -0.48 -3.12 15.15
CA TYR A 109 -1.73 -3.87 15.25
C TYR A 109 -1.82 -4.67 16.55
N TYR A 110 -0.74 -5.37 16.92
CA TYR A 110 -0.66 -6.15 18.16
C TYR A 110 -0.83 -5.30 19.41
N VAL A 111 -0.19 -4.12 19.45
CA VAL A 111 -0.21 -3.25 20.64
C VAL A 111 -1.48 -2.38 20.70
N GLY A 112 -1.96 -1.88 19.57
CA GLY A 112 -3.09 -0.94 19.50
C GLY A 112 -4.45 -1.61 19.55
N TYR A 113 -4.65 -2.69 18.79
CA TYR A 113 -5.96 -3.33 18.63
C TYR A 113 -5.99 -4.73 19.25
N GLY A 114 -5.04 -5.58 18.86
CA GLY A 114 -4.96 -6.96 19.34
C GLY A 114 -6.17 -7.85 19.00
N VAL A 115 -7.05 -7.43 18.08
CA VAL A 115 -8.29 -8.15 17.77
C VAL A 115 -8.01 -9.29 16.80
N THR A 116 -8.15 -10.53 17.25
CA THR A 116 -7.89 -11.73 16.43
C THR A 116 -9.15 -12.49 16.01
N HIS A 117 -10.32 -11.92 16.31
CA HIS A 117 -11.62 -12.50 15.98
C HIS A 117 -12.04 -12.13 14.56
N VAL A 118 -12.36 -13.13 13.73
CA VAL A 118 -12.83 -12.94 12.36
C VAL A 118 -14.29 -13.35 12.24
N VAL A 119 -15.07 -12.56 11.50
CA VAL A 119 -16.46 -12.89 11.16
C VAL A 119 -16.47 -14.02 10.13
N VAL A 120 -17.15 -15.12 10.45
CA VAL A 120 -17.21 -16.30 9.59
C VAL A 120 -18.17 -16.07 8.42
N PRO A 121 -17.78 -16.42 7.17
CA PRO A 121 -18.67 -16.38 6.02
C PRO A 121 -19.94 -17.21 6.24
N VAL A 122 -21.09 -16.73 5.75
CA VAL A 122 -22.42 -17.30 6.05
C VAL A 122 -22.49 -18.81 5.83
N PHE A 123 -21.89 -19.30 4.75
CA PHE A 123 -21.90 -20.73 4.41
C PHE A 123 -21.10 -21.58 5.40
N MET A 124 -20.12 -21.02 6.13
CA MET A 124 -19.26 -21.75 7.09
C MET A 124 -19.78 -21.67 8.54
N ARG A 125 -20.73 -20.77 8.82
CA ARG A 125 -21.29 -20.56 10.17
C ARG A 125 -21.88 -21.82 10.82
N PRO A 126 -22.48 -22.79 10.10
CA PRO A 126 -22.97 -24.02 10.72
C PRO A 126 -21.90 -24.83 11.45
N TRP A 127 -20.62 -24.75 11.04
CA TRP A 127 -19.53 -25.52 11.64
C TRP A 127 -18.66 -24.71 12.60
N LEU A 128 -18.55 -23.39 12.37
CA LEU A 128 -17.58 -22.53 13.05
C LEU A 128 -18.22 -21.43 13.92
N GLY A 129 -19.55 -21.30 13.91
CA GLY A 129 -20.25 -20.21 14.57
C GLY A 129 -20.15 -18.89 13.80
N ASN A 130 -20.52 -17.78 14.46
CA ASN A 130 -20.54 -16.46 13.83
C ASN A 130 -19.15 -15.81 13.77
N THR A 131 -18.30 -16.08 14.75
CA THR A 131 -16.95 -15.54 14.89
C THR A 131 -16.00 -16.63 15.34
N VAL A 132 -14.75 -16.57 14.88
CA VAL A 132 -13.68 -17.47 15.28
C VAL A 132 -12.47 -16.65 15.71
N ASP A 133 -11.90 -16.99 16.87
CA ASP A 133 -10.61 -16.46 17.30
C ASP A 133 -9.47 -17.25 16.64
N LEU A 134 -8.66 -16.57 15.84
CA LEU A 134 -7.53 -17.15 15.14
C LEU A 134 -6.21 -17.03 15.91
N GLY A 135 -6.14 -16.19 16.94
CA GLY A 135 -4.91 -15.90 17.67
C GLY A 135 -3.71 -15.60 16.74
N MET A 136 -2.62 -16.34 16.93
CA MET A 136 -1.38 -16.20 16.13
C MET A 136 -1.59 -16.36 14.62
N LEU A 137 -2.57 -17.17 14.20
CA LEU A 137 -2.87 -17.36 12.78
C LEU A 137 -3.37 -16.08 12.11
N TYR A 138 -3.97 -15.16 12.87
CA TYR A 138 -4.39 -13.86 12.35
C TYR A 138 -3.21 -12.98 11.95
N TYR A 139 -2.14 -12.97 12.75
CA TYR A 139 -0.92 -12.23 12.43
C TYR A 139 -0.18 -12.84 11.23
N ILE A 140 -0.17 -14.17 11.12
CA ILE A 140 0.36 -14.85 9.93
C ILE A 140 -0.48 -14.47 8.70
N TYR A 141 -1.79 -14.36 8.84
CA TYR A 141 -2.69 -13.91 7.78
C TYR A 141 -2.39 -12.46 7.35
N ILE A 142 -2.23 -11.51 8.27
CA ILE A 142 -1.87 -10.12 7.93
C ILE A 142 -0.55 -10.08 7.15
N GLY A 143 0.50 -10.76 7.64
CA GLY A 143 1.77 -10.84 6.94
C GLY A 143 1.65 -11.49 5.55
N SER A 144 0.84 -12.54 5.45
CA SER A 144 0.55 -13.21 4.16
C SER A 144 -0.24 -12.33 3.21
N MET A 145 -1.11 -11.45 3.70
CA MET A 145 -1.85 -10.48 2.90
C MET A 145 -0.90 -9.49 2.23
N ALA A 146 0.10 -8.98 2.96
CA ALA A 146 1.13 -8.12 2.37
C ALA A 146 1.91 -8.83 1.25
N VAL A 147 2.29 -10.10 1.47
CA VAL A 147 2.96 -10.93 0.44
C VAL A 147 2.04 -11.17 -0.75
N PHE A 148 0.77 -11.48 -0.51
CA PHE A 148 -0.20 -11.74 -1.57
C PHE A 148 -0.44 -10.49 -2.42
N CYS A 149 -0.73 -9.34 -1.82
CA CYS A 149 -1.05 -8.11 -2.55
C CYS A 149 0.10 -7.65 -3.45
N THR A 150 1.36 -7.69 -2.97
CA THR A 150 2.52 -7.28 -3.77
C THR A 150 2.76 -8.23 -4.94
N ASN A 151 2.71 -9.54 -4.71
CA ASN A 151 2.97 -10.53 -5.74
C ASN A 151 1.78 -10.69 -6.72
N ALA A 152 0.54 -10.53 -6.27
CA ALA A 152 -0.65 -10.66 -7.10
C ALA A 152 -0.68 -9.60 -8.22
N ILE A 153 -0.37 -8.35 -7.89
CA ILE A 153 -0.23 -7.27 -8.89
C ILE A 153 0.95 -7.59 -9.82
N ASN A 154 2.05 -8.10 -9.27
CA ASN A 154 3.26 -8.35 -10.05
C ASN A 154 3.13 -9.50 -11.06
N ILE A 155 2.37 -10.56 -10.74
CA ILE A 155 2.12 -11.65 -11.69
C ILE A 155 1.07 -11.28 -12.74
N LEU A 156 0.16 -10.36 -12.42
CA LEU A 156 -0.84 -9.82 -13.35
C LEU A 156 -0.26 -8.59 -14.08
N ALA A 157 0.83 -8.80 -14.81
CA ALA A 157 1.63 -7.76 -15.44
C ALA A 157 2.01 -8.12 -16.89
N GLY A 158 2.72 -7.22 -17.57
CA GLY A 158 3.33 -7.49 -18.89
C GLY A 158 2.57 -6.93 -20.10
N ILE A 159 1.47 -6.22 -19.87
CA ILE A 159 0.76 -5.44 -20.89
C ILE A 159 0.74 -3.98 -20.44
N ASN A 160 1.07 -3.07 -21.36
CA ASN A 160 1.21 -1.64 -21.11
C ASN A 160 -0.01 -1.04 -20.36
N GLY A 161 0.19 -0.64 -19.11
CA GLY A 161 -0.82 0.02 -18.28
C GLY A 161 -1.56 -0.90 -17.31
N VAL A 162 -1.36 -2.22 -17.34
CA VAL A 162 -2.18 -3.15 -16.54
C VAL A 162 -1.85 -3.09 -15.05
N GLU A 163 -0.57 -2.94 -14.68
CA GLU A 163 -0.13 -2.90 -13.28
C GLU A 163 -0.69 -1.67 -12.57
N VAL A 164 -0.59 -0.50 -13.21
CA VAL A 164 -1.12 0.76 -12.66
C VAL A 164 -2.63 0.84 -12.81
N GLY A 165 -3.17 0.38 -13.94
CA GLY A 165 -4.61 0.40 -14.22
C GLY A 165 -5.41 -0.43 -13.22
N GLN A 166 -5.00 -1.67 -12.94
CA GLN A 166 -5.67 -2.50 -11.94
C GLN A 166 -5.58 -1.87 -10.53
N SER A 167 -4.41 -1.30 -10.20
CA SER A 167 -4.19 -0.64 -8.91
C SER A 167 -5.08 0.59 -8.74
N LEU A 168 -5.27 1.39 -9.80
CA LEU A 168 -6.19 2.52 -9.79
C LEU A 168 -7.64 2.08 -9.59
N VAL A 169 -8.08 1.00 -10.23
CA VAL A 169 -9.44 0.46 -10.04
C VAL A 169 -9.65 0.00 -8.60
N ILE A 170 -8.67 -0.69 -8.00
CA ILE A 170 -8.72 -1.12 -6.61
C ILE A 170 -8.77 0.10 -5.68
N ALA A 171 -7.86 1.07 -5.85
CA ALA A 171 -7.79 2.27 -5.02
C ALA A 171 -9.10 3.08 -5.07
N LEU A 172 -9.65 3.30 -6.26
CA LEU A 172 -10.92 4.01 -6.41
C LEU A 172 -12.09 3.25 -5.77
N SER A 173 -12.08 1.92 -5.83
CA SER A 173 -13.12 1.10 -5.18
C SER A 173 -13.06 1.23 -3.65
N ILE A 174 -11.86 1.23 -3.07
CA ILE A 174 -11.68 1.41 -1.62
C ILE A 174 -12.03 2.86 -1.23
N ILE A 175 -11.61 3.88 -1.99
CA ILE A 175 -11.99 5.28 -1.75
C ILE A 175 -13.52 5.45 -1.75
N VAL A 176 -14.23 4.87 -2.72
CA VAL A 176 -15.70 4.93 -2.77
C VAL A 176 -16.30 4.26 -1.54
N LYS A 177 -15.78 3.11 -1.12
CA LYS A 177 -16.20 2.42 0.12
C LYS A 177 -15.96 3.31 1.34
N ASP A 178 -14.80 3.93 1.46
CA ASP A 178 -14.45 4.75 2.63
C ASP A 178 -15.31 6.01 2.72
N ILE A 179 -15.50 6.72 1.61
CA ILE A 179 -16.40 7.89 1.56
C ILE A 179 -17.83 7.50 1.92
N ALA A 180 -18.32 6.34 1.45
CA ALA A 180 -19.66 5.87 1.77
C ALA A 180 -19.85 5.54 3.27
N ASN A 181 -18.77 5.23 3.98
CA ASN A 181 -18.80 4.77 5.37
C ASN A 181 -18.24 5.80 6.37
N ILE A 182 -17.78 6.97 5.91
CA ILE A 182 -17.12 7.96 6.77
C ILE A 182 -18.07 8.58 7.81
N ASN A 183 -19.34 8.79 7.47
CA ASN A 183 -20.33 9.41 8.36
C ASN A 183 -21.02 8.39 9.29
N SER A 184 -20.25 7.49 9.87
CA SER A 184 -20.77 6.51 10.82
C SER A 184 -20.89 7.12 12.22
N ASP A 185 -21.89 6.69 12.99
CA ASP A 185 -22.07 7.15 14.39
C ASP A 185 -20.90 6.72 15.31
N ASN A 186 -20.03 5.81 14.86
CA ASN A 186 -18.87 5.34 15.62
C ASN A 186 -17.59 6.12 15.21
N PRO A 187 -17.00 6.93 16.12
CA PRO A 187 -15.84 7.76 15.81
C PRO A 187 -14.57 6.96 15.49
N ASP A 188 -14.42 5.74 16.01
CA ASP A 188 -13.28 4.87 15.69
C ASP A 188 -13.40 4.33 14.26
N TYR A 189 -14.62 4.00 13.85
CA TYR A 189 -14.91 3.54 12.50
C TYR A 189 -14.69 4.66 11.46
N GLU A 190 -15.16 5.88 11.75
CA GLU A 190 -14.87 7.07 10.94
C GLU A 190 -13.36 7.28 10.79
N TYR A 191 -12.61 7.19 11.88
CA TYR A 191 -11.16 7.35 11.87
C TYR A 191 -10.45 6.34 10.96
N HIS A 192 -10.82 5.06 10.96
CA HIS A 192 -10.18 4.07 10.08
C HIS A 192 -10.44 4.33 8.59
N HIS A 193 -11.65 4.78 8.23
CA HIS A 193 -11.93 5.19 6.86
C HIS A 193 -11.16 6.45 6.45
N LEU A 194 -11.03 7.41 7.36
CA LEU A 194 -10.23 8.62 7.14
C LEU A 194 -8.73 8.30 7.00
N PHE A 195 -8.22 7.39 7.83
CA PHE A 195 -6.85 6.88 7.76
C PHE A 195 -6.56 6.24 6.39
N SER A 196 -7.45 5.36 5.92
CA SER A 196 -7.34 4.77 4.59
C SER A 196 -7.34 5.84 3.48
N LEU A 197 -8.22 6.84 3.55
CA LEU A 197 -8.25 7.95 2.59
C LEU A 197 -6.96 8.78 2.57
N TYR A 198 -6.34 9.01 3.73
CA TYR A 198 -5.05 9.72 3.84
C TYR A 198 -3.93 9.02 3.08
N LEU A 199 -3.97 7.69 2.97
CA LEU A 199 -3.02 6.90 2.19
C LEU A 199 -3.47 6.77 0.71
N LEU A 200 -4.75 6.54 0.45
CA LEU A 200 -5.23 6.23 -0.90
C LEU A 200 -5.32 7.43 -1.84
N LEU A 201 -5.65 8.62 -1.34
CA LEU A 201 -5.72 9.83 -2.18
C LEU A 201 -4.36 10.20 -2.81
N PRO A 202 -3.26 10.34 -2.03
CA PRO A 202 -1.95 10.57 -2.63
C PRO A 202 -1.48 9.39 -3.48
N PHE A 203 -1.78 8.14 -3.10
CA PHE A 203 -1.47 6.95 -3.91
C PHE A 203 -2.12 7.03 -5.29
N THR A 204 -3.40 7.38 -5.34
CA THR A 204 -4.17 7.51 -6.58
C THR A 204 -3.62 8.64 -7.44
N ALA A 205 -3.28 9.78 -6.84
CA ALA A 205 -2.71 10.92 -7.56
C ALA A 205 -1.37 10.57 -8.25
N VAL A 206 -0.43 9.94 -7.52
CA VAL A 206 0.85 9.53 -8.13
C VAL A 206 0.69 8.40 -9.14
N SER A 207 -0.27 7.50 -8.91
CA SER A 207 -0.57 6.39 -9.82
C SER A 207 -1.21 6.89 -11.11
N LEU A 208 -2.10 7.88 -11.06
CA LEU A 208 -2.66 8.53 -12.26
C LEU A 208 -1.57 9.21 -13.08
N ALA A 209 -0.65 9.91 -12.42
CA ALA A 209 0.49 10.53 -13.09
C ALA A 209 1.40 9.48 -13.75
N LEU A 210 1.66 8.35 -13.10
CA LEU A 210 2.44 7.25 -13.67
C LEU A 210 1.69 6.56 -14.82
N TYR A 211 0.38 6.36 -14.68
CA TYR A 211 -0.48 5.74 -15.69
C TYR A 211 -0.45 6.52 -16.99
N TYR A 212 -0.44 7.86 -16.94
CA TYR A 212 -0.33 8.70 -18.13
C TYR A 212 0.91 8.37 -19.00
N TRP A 213 2.03 7.94 -18.39
CA TRP A 213 3.25 7.56 -19.11
C TRP A 213 3.34 6.06 -19.43
N ASN A 214 2.63 5.23 -18.68
CA ASN A 214 2.67 3.77 -18.77
C ASN A 214 1.54 3.18 -19.63
N VAL A 215 0.43 3.89 -19.80
CA VAL A 215 -0.69 3.50 -20.67
C VAL A 215 -0.22 3.30 -22.12
N TYR A 216 -0.91 2.42 -22.85
CA TYR A 216 -0.56 2.12 -24.24
C TYR A 216 -0.61 3.38 -25.13
N PRO A 217 0.43 3.62 -25.96
CA PRO A 217 1.72 2.92 -26.00
C PRO A 217 2.66 3.39 -24.88
N ALA A 218 3.12 2.46 -24.04
CA ALA A 218 3.97 2.79 -22.90
C ALA A 218 5.25 3.53 -23.32
N ARG A 219 5.60 4.57 -22.55
CA ARG A 219 6.87 5.31 -22.63
C ARG A 219 7.83 4.90 -21.52
N VAL A 220 7.29 4.32 -20.45
CA VAL A 220 8.01 3.84 -19.26
C VAL A 220 7.40 2.57 -18.70
N PHE A 221 8.23 1.76 -18.04
CA PHE A 221 7.80 0.64 -17.21
C PHE A 221 7.87 0.98 -15.73
N VAL A 222 6.93 0.41 -14.99
CA VAL A 222 6.77 0.70 -13.56
C VAL A 222 7.75 -0.08 -12.69
N GLY A 223 8.12 -1.30 -13.10
CA GLY A 223 8.99 -2.22 -12.36
C GLY A 223 8.31 -2.88 -11.17
N ASP A 224 9.00 -3.86 -10.57
CA ASP A 224 8.60 -4.52 -9.32
C ASP A 224 8.40 -3.48 -8.21
N THR A 225 9.16 -2.38 -8.23
CA THR A 225 9.00 -1.25 -7.30
C THR A 225 7.55 -0.79 -7.17
N TYR A 226 6.82 -0.63 -8.28
CA TYR A 226 5.43 -0.20 -8.22
C TYR A 226 4.49 -1.28 -7.70
N CYS A 227 4.67 -2.53 -8.12
CA CYS A 227 3.83 -3.65 -7.69
C CYS A 227 3.92 -3.85 -6.17
N TYR A 228 5.14 -3.76 -5.65
CA TYR A 228 5.44 -3.84 -4.23
C TYR A 228 4.85 -2.64 -3.45
N PHE A 229 5.02 -1.43 -3.97
CA PHE A 229 4.42 -0.22 -3.43
C PHE A 229 2.89 -0.31 -3.36
N ALA A 230 2.22 -0.59 -4.48
CA ALA A 230 0.76 -0.68 -4.57
C ALA A 230 0.19 -1.79 -3.69
N GLY A 231 0.80 -2.98 -3.74
CA GLY A 231 0.35 -4.11 -2.94
C GLY A 231 0.44 -3.83 -1.44
N MET A 232 1.50 -3.16 -0.98
CA MET A 232 1.61 -2.77 0.43
C MET A 232 0.65 -1.65 0.81
N THR A 233 0.37 -0.69 -0.08
CA THR A 233 -0.67 0.32 0.17
C THR A 233 -2.01 -0.34 0.43
N PHE A 234 -2.41 -1.32 -0.39
CA PHE A 234 -3.68 -2.05 -0.20
C PHE A 234 -3.68 -3.01 0.99
N ALA A 235 -2.53 -3.53 1.39
CA ALA A 235 -2.46 -4.40 2.57
C ALA A 235 -2.59 -3.61 3.89
N VAL A 236 -2.27 -2.31 3.86
CA VAL A 236 -2.32 -1.42 5.02
C VAL A 236 -3.66 -0.68 5.16
N CYS A 237 -4.37 -0.44 4.05
CA CYS A 237 -5.69 0.20 4.01
C CYS A 237 -6.82 -0.84 4.18
#